data_AF-A0A958H8E2-F1
#
_entry.id   AF-A0A958H8E2-F1
#
_cell.length_a   1.000
_cell.length_b   1.000
_cell.length_c   1.000
_cell.angle_alpha   90.00
_cell.angle_beta   90.00
_cell.angle_gamma   90.00
#
_symmetry.space_group_name_H-M   'P 1'
#
loop_
_entity.id
_entity.type
_entity.pdbx_description
1 polymer ?
#
loop_
_entity_poly.entity_id
_entity_poly.type
_entity_poly.pdbx_seq_one_letter_code
_entity_poly.pdbx_strand_id
1 'polypeptide(L)' 'MIDELGVDYIYVGQLERITTPADGLAKFAVLEEQGVIEVVYQNEQVVIYKVSR' A
#
# COMPACT_ATOMS: atom_id res chain seq x y z
N MET A 1 -10.94 10.68 -2.13
CA MET A 1 -11.04 9.29 -2.62
C MET A 1 -10.59 8.24 -1.62
N ILE A 2 -9.46 8.35 -0.89
CA ILE A 2 -9.14 7.40 0.22
C ILE A 2 -9.87 7.74 1.54
N ASP A 3 -10.03 9.03 1.88
CA ASP A 3 -10.79 9.45 3.07
C ASP A 3 -12.30 9.19 2.96
N GLU A 4 -12.85 9.14 1.75
CA GLU A 4 -14.29 8.90 1.52
C GLU A 4 -14.70 7.43 1.70
N LEU A 5 -13.72 6.51 1.67
CA LEU A 5 -13.95 5.07 1.83
C LEU A 5 -13.61 4.57 3.25
N GLY A 6 -13.05 5.43 4.12
CA GLY A 6 -12.65 5.03 5.49
C GLY A 6 -11.60 3.93 5.50
N VAL A 7 -10.65 3.97 4.54
CA VAL A 7 -9.64 2.93 4.40
C VAL A 7 -8.49 3.23 5.36
N ASP A 8 -8.51 2.59 6.53
CA ASP A 8 -7.40 2.64 7.49
C ASP A 8 -6.22 1.73 7.08
N TYR A 9 -6.47 0.70 6.26
CA TYR A 9 -5.47 -0.30 5.88
C TYR A 9 -5.51 -0.65 4.39
N ILE A 10 -4.32 -0.70 3.77
CA ILE A 10 -4.10 -1.08 2.39
C ILE A 10 -3.42 -2.45 2.38
N TYR A 11 -4.08 -3.46 1.83
CA TYR A 11 -3.54 -4.80 1.62
C TYR A 11 -2.92 -4.88 0.23
N VAL A 12 -1.65 -5.28 0.13
CA VAL A 12 -0.94 -5.50 -1.14
C VAL A 12 -0.44 -6.93 -1.20
N GLY A 13 -1.12 -7.77 -1.98
CA GLY A 13 -0.81 -9.20 -2.13
C GLY A 13 -0.14 -9.58 -3.46
N GLN A 14 0.31 -10.84 -3.56
CA GLN A 14 0.95 -11.38 -4.75
C GLN A 14 0.05 -11.36 -6.01
N LEU A 15 -1.28 -11.39 -5.86
CA LEU A 15 -2.25 -11.37 -6.97
C LEU A 15 -2.27 -10.01 -7.72
N GLU A 16 -2.01 -8.91 -7.01
CA GLU A 16 -1.97 -7.57 -7.63
C GLU A 16 -0.68 -7.35 -8.43
N ARG A 17 0.41 -8.08 -8.16
CA ARG A 17 1.62 -8.03 -9.03
C ARG A 17 1.39 -8.62 -10.43
N ILE A 18 0.34 -9.43 -10.60
CA ILE A 18 0.01 -10.06 -11.88
C ILE A 18 -0.83 -9.12 -12.76
N THR A 19 -1.56 -8.19 -12.13
CA THR A 19 -2.54 -7.31 -12.82
C THR A 19 -2.11 -5.84 -12.82
N THR A 20 -1.26 -5.44 -11.88
CA THR A 20 -0.73 -4.07 -11.75
C THR A 20 0.74 -4.07 -12.19
N PRO A 21 1.08 -3.40 -13.30
CA PRO A 21 2.47 -3.29 -13.74
C PRO A 21 3.32 -2.57 -12.68
N ALA A 22 4.63 -2.80 -12.71
CA ALA A 22 5.65 -2.35 -11.75
C ALA A 22 5.54 -0.88 -11.25
N ASP A 23 4.82 -0.04 -11.97
CA ASP A 23 4.43 1.33 -11.63
C ASP A 23 3.67 1.48 -10.30
N GLY A 24 2.87 0.48 -9.91
CA GLY A 24 2.11 0.52 -8.66
C GLY A 24 3.01 0.56 -7.42
N LEU A 25 4.05 -0.29 -7.41
CA LEU A 25 5.01 -0.38 -6.29
C LEU A 25 5.85 0.91 -6.15
N ALA A 26 6.19 1.55 -7.27
CA ALA A 26 6.95 2.81 -7.26
C ALA A 26 6.16 3.94 -6.57
N LYS A 27 4.83 3.99 -6.74
CA LYS A 27 3.98 4.98 -6.08
C LYS A 27 3.88 4.76 -4.58
N PHE A 28 3.79 3.51 -4.12
CA PHE A 28 3.77 3.20 -2.68
C PHE A 28 5.07 3.60 -2.00
N ALA A 29 6.23 3.38 -2.65
CA ALA A 29 7.52 3.83 -2.12
C ALA A 29 7.56 5.36 -1.91
N VAL A 30 7.01 6.13 -2.85
CA VAL A 30 6.91 7.59 -2.73
C VAL A 30 5.96 8.01 -1.60
N LEU A 31 4.83 7.31 -1.44
CA LEU A 31 3.86 7.60 -0.36
C LEU A 31 4.39 7.24 1.03
N GLU A 32 5.19 6.17 1.12
CA GLU A 32 5.91 5.77 2.34
C GLU A 32 6.98 6.82 2.69
N GLU A 33 7.77 7.27 1.72
CA GLU A 33 8.78 8.33 1.93
C GLU A 33 8.13 9.66 2.37
N GLN A 34 6.93 9.96 1.85
CA GLN A 34 6.16 11.14 2.24
C GLN A 34 5.42 10.98 3.58
N GLY A 35 5.50 9.81 4.24
CA GLY A 35 4.86 9.55 5.52
C GLY A 35 3.33 9.42 5.48
N VAL A 36 2.76 9.29 4.27
CA VAL A 36 1.30 9.14 4.06
C VAL A 36 0.84 7.73 4.41
N ILE A 37 1.73 6.75 4.25
CA ILE A 37 1.47 5.36 4.59
C ILE A 37 2.63 4.76 5.37
N GLU A 38 2.34 3.80 6.24
CA GLU A 38 3.31 3.08 7.06
C GLU A 38 3.11 1.58 6.89
N VAL A 39 4.19 0.80 6.71
CA VAL A 39 4.10 -0.66 6.74
C VAL A 39 3.84 -1.13 8.17
N VAL A 40 2.67 -1.71 8.40
CA VAL A 40 2.28 -2.26 9.71
C VAL A 40 2.42 -3.78 9.79
N TYR A 41 2.50 -4.45 8.63
CA TYR A 41 2.76 -5.88 8.57
C TYR A 41 3.36 -6.26 7.21
N GLN A 42 4.37 -7.13 7.19
CA GLN A 42 4.87 -7.71 5.95
C GLN A 42 5.22 -9.19 6.14
N ASN A 43 4.98 -9.98 5.09
CA ASN A 43 5.52 -11.31 4.92
C ASN A 43 5.88 -11.55 3.45
N GLU A 44 6.33 -12.75 3.11
CA GLU A 44 6.79 -13.09 1.75
C GLU A 44 5.71 -12.95 0.67
N GLN A 45 4.42 -12.94 1.04
CA GLN A 45 3.29 -12.91 0.11
C GLN A 45 2.45 -11.62 0.17
N VAL A 46 2.53 -10.85 1.25
CA VAL A 46 1.72 -9.64 1.47
C VAL A 46 2.50 -8.55 2.21
N VAL A 47 2.20 -7.31 1.84
CA VAL A 47 2.50 -6.12 2.63
C VAL A 47 1.20 -5.41 2.99
N ILE A 48 1.03 -5.02 4.25
CA ILE A 48 -0.09 -4.22 4.72
C ILE A 48 0.43 -2.87 5.15
N TYR A 49 -0.11 -1.82 4.53
CA TYR A 49 0.13 -0.45 4.92
C TYR A 49 -1.03 0.09 5.73
N LYS A 50 -0.75 0.95 6.70
CA LYS A 50 -1.73 1.79 7.37
C LYS A 50 -1.64 3.19 6.79
N VAL A 51 -2.78 3.84 6.60
CA VAL A 51 -2.81 5.25 6.18
C VAL A 51 -2.62 6.14 7.41
N SER A 52 -1.61 7.00 7.37
CA SER A 52 -1.36 8.01 8.39
C SER A 52 -2.20 9.24 8.06
N ARG A 53 -3.01 9.69 9.01
CA ARG A 53 -3.75 10.96 8.93
C ARG A 53 -2.91 12.12 9.41
#